data_AF-A0A1W6A0T4-F1
#
_entry.id   AF-A0A1W6A0T4-F1
#
_cell.length_a   1.000
_cell.length_b   1.000
_cell.length_c   1.000
_cell.angle_alpha   90.00
_cell.angle_beta   90.00
_cell.angle_gamma   90.00
#
_symmetry.space_group_name_H-M   'P 1'
#
loop_
_entity.id
_entity.type
_entity.pdbx_description
1 polymer ?
#
loop_
_entity_poly.entity_id
_entity_poly.type
_entity_poly.pdbx_seq_one_letter_code
_entity_poly.pdbx_strand_id
1 'polypeptide(L)'
;MIDIVGRFEITFNQIHQHLKELNGYPKNDNFVELLQRSKLKHSVIRVHFDQLKQYAKLRNAIVHEKTSGDYYIATPHEKVVEELERIKQILEKPPLAIEFATRPVLFYKEETPLVHVMEAFDQHGISQFPIYSDEREFIGLLTNDGVVRYISRSVQDGVIDLSQVKAKELISNELIPDVEFLAATGTVFDLEERFEKSLEEERKLKAVILTESGGADELPIGIVTTWDLIKVDRRNRDD
;
A
#
# COMPACT_ATOMS: atom_id res chain seq x y z
N MET A 1 35.79 10.88 13.96
CA MET A 1 34.64 11.42 13.21
C MET A 1 34.70 10.78 11.84
N ILE A 2 33.65 10.08 11.40
CA ILE A 2 33.63 9.46 10.07
C ILE A 2 33.57 10.60 9.05
N ASP A 3 34.41 10.55 8.03
CA ASP A 3 34.40 11.54 6.96
C ASP A 3 33.15 11.39 6.08
N ILE A 4 32.91 12.36 5.21
CA ILE A 4 31.72 12.41 4.36
C ILE A 4 31.60 11.18 3.45
N VAL A 5 32.73 10.63 3.00
CA VAL A 5 32.78 9.43 2.16
C VAL A 5 32.40 8.20 2.97
N GLY A 6 32.94 8.04 4.18
CA GLY A 6 32.60 6.93 5.06
C GLY A 6 31.12 6.94 5.45
N ARG A 7 30.54 8.13 5.72
CA ARG A 7 29.09 8.25 5.96
C ARG A 7 28.28 7.77 4.76
N PHE A 8 28.64 8.20 3.56
CA PHE A 8 27.98 7.78 2.34
C PHE A 8 28.09 6.26 2.12
N GLU A 9 29.28 5.67 2.24
CA GLU A 9 29.49 4.23 2.04
C GLU A 9 28.71 3.40 3.06
N ILE A 10 28.70 3.78 4.33
CA ILE A 10 27.96 3.10 5.39
C ILE A 10 26.46 3.14 5.09
N THR A 11 25.90 4.31 4.83
CA THR A 11 24.47 4.49 4.55
C THR A 11 24.06 3.74 3.28
N PHE A 12 24.87 3.79 2.21
CA PHE A 12 24.62 3.04 0.99
C PHE A 12 24.58 1.53 1.23
N ASN A 13 25.55 1.00 1.99
CA ASN A 13 25.62 -0.42 2.32
C ASN A 13 24.42 -0.86 3.18
N GLN A 14 23.93 0.00 4.08
CA GLN A 14 22.72 -0.27 4.88
C GLN A 14 21.47 -0.34 4.00
N ILE A 15 21.29 0.62 3.06
CA ILE A 15 20.20 0.54 2.08
C ILE A 15 20.33 -0.72 1.22
N HIS A 16 21.54 -1.06 0.78
CA HIS A 16 21.79 -2.27 0.00
C HIS A 16 21.38 -3.53 0.77
N GLN A 17 21.74 -3.61 2.05
CA GLN A 17 21.35 -4.72 2.92
C GLN A 17 19.83 -4.82 3.07
N HIS A 18 19.15 -3.70 3.28
CA HIS A 18 17.69 -3.64 3.34
C HIS A 18 17.04 -4.10 2.01
N LEU A 19 17.60 -3.70 0.86
CA LEU A 19 17.14 -4.19 -0.44
C LEU A 19 17.34 -5.71 -0.60
N LYS A 20 18.40 -6.30 -0.04
CA LYS A 20 18.57 -7.77 -0.05
C LYS A 20 17.48 -8.45 0.78
N GLU A 21 17.16 -7.91 1.94
CA GLU A 21 16.08 -8.39 2.82
C GLU A 21 14.73 -8.37 2.10
N LEU A 22 14.35 -7.25 1.49
CA LEU A 22 13.11 -7.10 0.74
C LEU A 22 13.00 -8.05 -0.47
N ASN A 23 14.13 -8.49 -1.03
CA ASN A 23 14.16 -9.43 -2.15
C ASN A 23 14.38 -10.89 -1.72
N GLY A 24 14.36 -11.20 -0.42
CA GLY A 24 14.56 -12.55 0.08
C GLY A 24 15.98 -13.11 -0.16
N TYR A 25 16.99 -12.25 -0.07
CA TYR A 25 18.42 -12.61 -0.24
C TYR A 25 18.73 -13.38 -1.54
N PRO A 26 18.49 -12.76 -2.71
CA PRO A 26 18.73 -13.44 -3.98
C PRO A 26 20.23 -13.69 -4.21
N LYS A 27 20.55 -14.72 -4.99
CA LYS A 27 21.95 -15.04 -5.38
C LYS A 27 22.65 -13.89 -6.11
N ASN A 28 21.91 -13.16 -6.94
CA ASN A 28 22.39 -11.94 -7.56
C ASN A 28 21.98 -10.76 -6.69
N ASP A 29 22.95 -10.15 -6.03
CA ASP A 29 22.74 -9.05 -5.11
C ASP A 29 23.18 -7.69 -5.69
N ASN A 30 23.28 -7.57 -7.02
CA ASN A 30 23.58 -6.29 -7.65
C ASN A 30 22.58 -5.21 -7.21
N PHE A 31 23.07 -4.08 -6.71
CA PHE A 31 22.23 -3.02 -6.15
C PHE A 31 21.14 -2.54 -7.11
N VAL A 32 21.47 -2.31 -8.38
CA VAL A 32 20.53 -1.79 -9.37
C VAL A 32 19.49 -2.85 -9.74
N GLU A 33 19.87 -4.12 -9.77
CA GLU A 33 18.95 -5.24 -9.99
C GLU A 33 17.95 -5.37 -8.83
N LEU A 34 18.43 -5.35 -7.59
CA LEU A 34 17.57 -5.37 -6.40
C LEU A 34 16.60 -4.18 -6.42
N LEU A 35 17.11 -3.00 -6.74
CA LEU A 35 16.30 -1.79 -6.85
C LEU A 35 15.22 -1.90 -7.94
N GLN A 36 15.53 -2.53 -9.07
CA GLN A 36 14.57 -2.76 -10.16
C GLN A 36 13.46 -3.74 -9.80
N ARG A 37 13.76 -4.75 -8.99
CA ARG A 37 12.75 -5.69 -8.50
C ARG A 37 11.88 -5.04 -7.43
N SER A 38 12.51 -4.39 -6.46
CA SER A 38 11.81 -3.74 -5.35
C SER A 38 10.88 -2.61 -5.78
N LYS A 39 11.18 -1.84 -6.83
CA LYS A 39 10.29 -0.75 -7.29
C LYS A 39 8.92 -1.25 -7.82
N LEU A 40 8.86 -2.50 -8.27
CA LEU A 40 7.62 -3.09 -8.80
C LEU A 40 6.61 -3.32 -7.68
N LYS A 41 7.14 -3.59 -6.49
CA LYS A 41 6.42 -3.96 -5.28
C LYS A 41 6.19 -2.73 -4.39
N HIS A 42 7.25 -1.98 -4.15
CA HIS A 42 7.25 -0.93 -3.13
C HIS A 42 7.26 0.49 -3.70
N SER A 43 6.23 1.27 -3.38
CA SER A 43 6.09 2.68 -3.81
C SER A 43 7.20 3.57 -3.29
N VAL A 44 7.61 3.41 -2.03
CA VAL A 44 8.71 4.16 -1.42
C VAL A 44 9.99 4.01 -2.27
N ILE A 45 10.28 2.79 -2.72
CA ILE A 45 11.47 2.51 -3.54
C ILE A 45 11.29 3.06 -4.95
N ARG A 46 10.09 2.96 -5.50
CA ARG A 46 9.76 3.50 -6.83
C ARG A 46 9.93 5.01 -6.91
N VAL A 47 9.52 5.75 -5.87
CA VAL A 47 9.68 7.22 -5.77
C VAL A 47 11.16 7.61 -5.76
N HIS A 48 11.99 6.90 -4.99
CA HIS A 48 13.42 7.18 -4.87
C HIS A 48 14.30 6.46 -5.90
N PHE A 49 13.71 5.77 -6.88
CA PHE A 49 14.42 4.87 -7.78
C PHE A 49 15.55 5.57 -8.56
N ASP A 50 15.24 6.70 -9.20
CA ASP A 50 16.23 7.39 -10.04
C ASP A 50 17.37 8.00 -9.21
N GLN A 51 17.06 8.52 -8.01
CA GLN A 51 18.07 9.01 -7.07
C GLN A 51 19.00 7.89 -6.58
N LEU A 52 18.43 6.77 -6.10
CA LEU A 52 19.21 5.61 -5.63
C LEU A 52 20.07 5.02 -6.75
N LYS A 53 19.57 5.01 -7.98
CA LYS A 53 20.34 4.59 -9.16
C LYS A 53 21.52 5.54 -9.46
N GLN A 54 21.36 6.84 -9.27
CA GLN A 54 22.47 7.81 -9.37
C GLN A 54 23.49 7.60 -8.25
N TYR A 55 23.04 7.35 -7.02
CA TYR A 55 23.93 7.06 -5.88
C TYR A 55 24.73 5.78 -6.08
N ALA A 56 24.17 4.77 -6.74
CA ALA A 56 24.93 3.57 -7.12
C ALA A 56 26.09 3.88 -8.08
N LYS A 57 25.90 4.80 -9.03
CA LYS A 57 26.98 5.27 -9.91
C LYS A 57 28.05 6.02 -9.13
N LEU A 58 27.63 6.92 -8.23
CA LEU A 58 28.54 7.67 -7.36
C LEU A 58 29.36 6.75 -6.46
N ARG A 59 28.72 5.74 -5.85
CA ARG A 59 29.40 4.71 -5.05
C ARG A 59 30.47 3.99 -5.86
N ASN A 60 30.17 3.61 -7.09
CA ASN A 60 31.15 2.93 -7.94
C ASN A 60 32.33 3.83 -8.29
N ALA A 61 32.10 5.12 -8.54
CA ALA A 61 33.18 6.10 -8.75
C ALA A 61 34.05 6.27 -7.49
N ILE A 62 33.45 6.29 -6.30
CA ILE A 62 34.19 6.39 -5.02
C ILE A 62 35.02 5.12 -4.75
N VAL A 63 34.47 3.92 -5.02
CA VAL A 63 35.07 2.64 -4.62
C VAL A 63 36.07 2.07 -5.64
N HIS A 64 35.75 2.10 -6.94
CA HIS A 64 36.55 1.41 -7.96
C HIS A 64 37.78 2.18 -8.43
N GLU A 65 37.87 3.47 -8.12
CA GLU A 65 38.96 4.33 -8.57
C GLU A 65 39.88 4.75 -7.40
N LYS A 66 39.90 3.98 -6.31
CA LYS A 66 41.00 3.98 -5.32
C LYS A 66 42.27 3.38 -5.95
N THR A 67 42.92 4.13 -6.85
CA THR A 67 44.13 3.67 -7.53
C THR A 67 45.37 4.22 -6.83
N SER A 68 46.10 3.34 -6.13
CA SER A 68 47.51 3.45 -5.70
C SER A 68 47.98 4.67 -4.88
N GLY A 69 47.12 5.66 -4.61
CA GLY A 69 47.38 6.78 -3.71
C GLY A 69 46.10 7.13 -2.96
N ASP A 70 46.23 7.57 -1.71
CA ASP A 70 45.16 7.77 -0.71
C ASP A 70 44.09 8.85 -1.06
N TYR A 71 43.65 8.98 -2.31
CA TYR A 71 42.65 9.97 -2.73
C TYR A 71 41.50 9.33 -3.52
N TYR A 72 40.29 9.82 -3.28
CA TYR A 72 39.09 9.46 -4.02
C TYR A 72 38.98 10.34 -5.26
N ILE A 73 38.63 9.75 -6.41
CA ILE A 73 38.35 10.52 -7.64
C ILE A 73 37.04 11.31 -7.59
N ALA A 74 36.17 11.00 -6.63
CA ALA A 74 34.90 11.63 -6.41
C ALA A 74 34.63 11.68 -4.90
N THR A 75 34.04 12.77 -4.44
CA THR A 75 33.58 12.92 -3.06
C THR A 75 32.11 13.33 -3.12
N PRO A 76 31.22 12.70 -2.34
CA PRO A 76 29.82 13.09 -2.33
C PRO A 76 29.69 14.50 -1.75
N HIS A 77 28.71 15.26 -2.23
CA HIS A 77 28.33 16.53 -1.61
C HIS A 77 27.55 16.25 -0.32
N GLU A 78 27.64 17.13 0.69
CA GLU A 78 26.96 16.94 2.00
C GLU A 78 25.46 16.64 1.83
N LYS A 79 24.75 17.48 1.07
CA LYS A 79 23.34 17.27 0.69
C LYS A 79 23.03 15.89 0.09
N VAL A 80 23.95 15.29 -0.65
CA VAL A 80 23.76 13.93 -1.21
C VAL A 80 23.81 12.89 -0.11
N VAL A 81 24.70 13.04 0.86
CA VAL A 81 24.80 12.17 2.03
C VAL A 81 23.57 12.32 2.91
N GLU A 82 23.15 13.55 3.20
CA GLU A 82 21.95 13.84 3.98
C GLU A 82 20.69 13.24 3.33
N GLU A 83 20.53 13.37 2.02
CA GLU A 83 19.38 12.82 1.31
C GLU A 83 19.41 11.28 1.27
N LEU A 84 20.58 10.67 1.09
CA LEU A 84 20.73 9.22 1.18
C LEU A 84 20.38 8.71 2.59
N GLU A 85 20.82 9.42 3.64
CA GLU A 85 20.48 9.12 5.04
C GLU A 85 18.97 9.27 5.30
N ARG A 86 18.33 10.27 4.69
CA ARG A 86 16.87 10.46 4.75
C ARG A 86 16.13 9.28 4.10
N ILE A 87 16.52 8.90 2.88
CA ILE A 87 15.92 7.75 2.18
C ILE A 87 16.10 6.48 3.02
N LYS A 88 17.30 6.28 3.58
CA LYS A 88 17.57 5.16 4.48
C LYS A 88 16.60 5.13 5.67
N GLN A 89 16.36 6.26 6.33
CA GLN A 89 15.40 6.34 7.44
C GLN A 89 13.98 5.98 7.01
N ILE A 90 13.54 6.40 5.83
CA ILE A 90 12.21 6.04 5.31
C ILE A 90 12.11 4.54 5.02
N LEU A 91 13.19 3.91 4.53
CA LEU A 91 13.20 2.46 4.32
C LEU A 91 13.23 1.67 5.65
N GLU A 92 13.97 2.14 6.67
CA GLU A 92 13.99 1.52 8.00
C GLU A 92 12.68 1.72 8.77
N LYS A 93 12.01 2.85 8.55
CA LYS A 93 10.76 3.25 9.21
C LYS A 93 9.78 3.76 8.15
N PRO A 94 9.19 2.85 7.37
CA PRO A 94 8.23 3.23 6.35
C PRO A 94 7.02 3.93 6.97
N PRO A 95 6.37 4.86 6.25
CA PRO A 95 5.17 5.53 6.73
C PRO A 95 4.06 4.53 7.06
N LEU A 96 3.17 4.92 7.98
CA LEU A 96 2.05 4.07 8.36
C LEU A 96 1.01 4.02 7.23
N ALA A 97 0.39 2.85 7.03
CA ALA A 97 -0.65 2.66 6.04
C ALA A 97 -1.84 3.62 6.24
N ILE A 98 -2.12 3.98 7.49
CA ILE A 98 -3.19 4.91 7.87
C ILE A 98 -3.01 6.33 7.32
N GLU A 99 -1.77 6.73 6.99
CA GLU A 99 -1.49 8.03 6.38
C GLU A 99 -2.06 8.12 4.95
N PHE A 100 -2.24 6.98 4.29
CA PHE A 100 -2.78 6.86 2.94
C PHE A 100 -4.24 6.40 2.90
N ALA A 101 -4.82 6.06 4.05
CA ALA A 101 -6.18 5.57 4.14
C ALA A 101 -7.22 6.69 4.02
N THR A 102 -8.35 6.36 3.40
CA THR A 102 -9.55 7.19 3.43
C THR A 102 -10.17 7.13 4.83
N ARG A 103 -10.46 8.31 5.40
CA ARG A 103 -11.02 8.50 6.74
C ARG A 103 -11.89 9.76 6.82
N PRO A 104 -12.96 9.78 7.63
CA PRO A 104 -13.51 8.65 8.39
C PRO A 104 -14.13 7.58 7.48
N VAL A 105 -14.20 6.33 7.95
CA VAL A 105 -14.81 5.24 7.18
C VAL A 105 -16.31 5.21 7.45
N LEU A 106 -17.11 5.38 6.40
CA LEU A 106 -18.55 5.16 6.46
C LEU A 106 -18.82 3.66 6.32
N PHE A 107 -19.53 3.08 7.29
CA PHE A 107 -19.91 1.67 7.31
C PHE A 107 -21.38 1.54 7.72
N TYR A 108 -21.99 0.40 7.41
CA TYR A 108 -23.40 0.13 7.70
C TYR A 108 -23.58 -1.18 8.45
N LYS A 109 -24.73 -1.31 9.11
CA LYS A 109 -25.13 -2.57 9.75
C LYS A 109 -25.78 -3.50 8.74
N GLU A 110 -25.70 -4.81 8.98
CA GLU A 110 -26.21 -5.86 8.09
C GLU A 110 -27.72 -5.70 7.76
N GLU A 111 -28.50 -5.19 8.72
CA GLU A 111 -29.95 -4.96 8.61
C GLU A 111 -30.32 -3.58 8.03
N THR A 112 -29.33 -2.76 7.66
CA THR A 112 -29.59 -1.42 7.11
C THR A 112 -30.37 -1.54 5.79
N PRO A 113 -31.50 -0.83 5.63
CA PRO A 113 -32.22 -0.79 4.35
C PRO A 113 -31.34 -0.27 3.22
N LEU A 114 -31.38 -0.94 2.06
CA LEU A 114 -30.57 -0.61 0.89
C LEU A 114 -30.78 0.85 0.46
N VAL A 115 -32.00 1.36 0.56
CA VAL A 115 -32.33 2.77 0.22
C VAL A 115 -31.42 3.76 0.95
N HIS A 116 -31.10 3.55 2.22
CA HIS A 116 -30.20 4.43 2.98
C HIS A 116 -28.74 4.28 2.55
N VAL A 117 -28.32 3.09 2.14
CA VAL A 117 -26.98 2.86 1.59
C VAL A 117 -26.85 3.54 0.23
N MET A 118 -27.92 3.52 -0.59
CA MET A 118 -27.95 4.17 -1.90
C MET A 118 -27.87 5.68 -1.84
N GLU A 119 -28.54 6.30 -0.87
CA GLU A 119 -28.43 7.74 -0.64
C GLU A 119 -26.98 8.18 -0.35
N ALA A 120 -26.21 7.33 0.33
CA ALA A 120 -24.81 7.63 0.62
C ALA A 120 -23.87 7.50 -0.58
N PHE A 121 -24.19 6.63 -1.56
CA PHE A 121 -23.44 6.58 -2.82
C PHE A 121 -23.47 7.95 -3.53
N ASP A 122 -24.64 8.57 -3.62
CA ASP A 122 -24.84 9.86 -4.27
C ASP A 122 -24.24 11.02 -3.47
N GLN A 123 -24.49 11.05 -2.15
CA GLN A 123 -24.08 12.17 -1.30
C GLN A 123 -22.58 12.26 -1.05
N HIS A 124 -21.88 11.12 -1.01
CA HIS A 124 -20.48 11.08 -0.59
C HIS A 124 -19.51 10.71 -1.71
N GLY A 125 -19.98 10.28 -2.87
CA GLY A 125 -19.13 9.82 -3.98
C GLY A 125 -18.25 8.62 -3.61
N ILE A 126 -18.60 7.89 -2.56
CA ILE A 126 -17.93 6.68 -2.09
C ILE A 126 -18.54 5.50 -2.84
N SER A 127 -17.74 4.58 -3.37
CA SER A 127 -18.24 3.45 -4.18
C SER A 127 -18.35 2.11 -3.44
N GLN A 128 -18.04 2.10 -2.14
CA GLN A 128 -18.04 0.89 -1.34
C GLN A 128 -18.14 1.17 0.17
N PHE A 129 -18.81 0.28 0.90
CA PHE A 129 -19.04 0.40 2.33
C PHE A 129 -18.80 -0.94 3.04
N PRO A 130 -17.99 -0.98 4.09
CA PRO A 130 -17.94 -2.12 4.99
C PRO A 130 -19.29 -2.35 5.66
N ILE A 131 -19.72 -3.61 5.73
CA ILE A 131 -20.95 -4.04 6.40
C ILE A 131 -20.58 -4.86 7.62
N TYR A 132 -21.19 -4.55 8.75
CA TYR A 132 -20.96 -5.20 10.03
C TYR A 132 -22.25 -5.74 10.65
N SER A 133 -22.17 -6.80 11.44
CA SER A 133 -23.28 -7.24 12.29
C SER A 133 -23.51 -6.27 13.45
N ASP A 134 -24.61 -6.45 14.18
CA ASP A 134 -24.83 -5.74 15.44
C ASP A 134 -23.75 -6.06 16.49
N GLU A 135 -23.11 -7.24 16.37
CA GLU A 135 -22.03 -7.72 17.24
C GLU A 135 -20.63 -7.26 16.77
N ARG A 136 -20.58 -6.39 15.75
CA ARG A 136 -19.35 -5.85 15.11
C ARG A 136 -18.52 -6.87 14.34
N GLU A 137 -19.12 -7.98 13.96
CA GLU A 137 -18.47 -8.93 13.04
C GLU A 137 -18.50 -8.37 11.63
N PHE A 138 -17.39 -8.48 10.90
CA PHE A 138 -17.35 -8.04 9.52
C PHE A 138 -18.11 -9.03 8.62
N ILE A 139 -19.14 -8.53 7.94
CA ILE A 139 -19.99 -9.34 7.05
C ILE A 139 -19.47 -9.31 5.62
N GLY A 140 -18.96 -8.16 5.17
CA GLY A 140 -18.45 -8.01 3.81
C GLY A 140 -18.38 -6.57 3.33
N LEU A 141 -17.94 -6.39 2.08
CA LEU A 141 -17.86 -5.09 1.43
C LEU A 141 -19.00 -4.92 0.42
N LEU A 142 -19.93 -4.01 0.71
CA LEU A 142 -20.98 -3.63 -0.22
C LEU A 142 -20.39 -2.68 -1.26
N THR A 143 -20.58 -3.00 -2.54
CA THR A 143 -20.04 -2.22 -3.67
C THR A 143 -21.14 -1.88 -4.68
N ASN A 144 -20.90 -0.88 -5.53
CA ASN A 144 -21.79 -0.58 -6.67
C ASN A 144 -22.06 -1.83 -7.53
N ASP A 145 -21.03 -2.63 -7.79
CA ASP A 145 -21.15 -3.89 -8.55
C ASP A 145 -22.06 -4.90 -7.85
N GLY A 146 -22.02 -4.94 -6.51
CA GLY A 146 -22.93 -5.77 -5.70
C GLY A 146 -24.39 -5.38 -5.86
N VAL A 147 -24.68 -4.07 -5.83
CA VAL A 147 -26.03 -3.53 -6.06
C VAL A 147 -26.52 -3.86 -7.47
N VAL A 148 -25.70 -3.62 -8.50
CA VAL A 148 -26.06 -3.92 -9.89
C VAL A 148 -26.30 -5.42 -10.10
N ARG A 149 -25.47 -6.28 -9.49
CA ARG A 149 -25.62 -7.74 -9.57
C ARG A 149 -26.91 -8.21 -8.90
N TYR A 150 -27.27 -7.62 -7.76
CA TYR A 150 -28.54 -7.92 -7.08
C TYR A 150 -29.73 -7.54 -7.97
N ILE A 151 -29.78 -6.28 -8.44
CA ILE A 151 -30.86 -5.79 -9.31
C ILE A 151 -30.99 -6.70 -10.54
N SER A 152 -29.88 -7.05 -11.20
CA SER A 152 -29.91 -7.88 -12.42
C SER A 152 -30.50 -9.28 -12.19
N ARG A 153 -30.37 -9.83 -10.98
CA ARG A 153 -31.00 -11.12 -10.59
C ARG A 153 -32.48 -10.92 -10.31
N SER A 154 -32.83 -9.86 -9.60
CA SER A 154 -34.22 -9.54 -9.23
C SER A 154 -35.08 -9.09 -10.42
N VAL A 155 -34.48 -8.60 -11.52
CA VAL A 155 -35.23 -8.22 -12.75
C VAL A 155 -35.94 -9.42 -13.38
N GLN A 156 -35.48 -10.66 -13.15
CA GLN A 156 -36.18 -11.85 -13.66
C GLN A 156 -37.60 -12.02 -13.07
N ASP A 157 -37.88 -11.40 -11.92
CA ASP A 157 -39.14 -11.55 -11.17
C ASP A 157 -40.13 -10.39 -11.39
N GLY A 158 -39.82 -9.41 -12.25
CA GLY A 158 -40.70 -8.28 -12.58
C GLY A 158 -40.40 -7.01 -11.77
N VAL A 159 -41.36 -6.54 -10.94
CA VAL A 159 -41.21 -5.30 -10.16
C VAL A 159 -40.30 -5.55 -8.95
N ILE A 160 -39.19 -4.82 -8.87
CA ILE A 160 -38.25 -4.90 -7.76
C ILE A 160 -38.64 -3.87 -6.70
N ASP A 161 -39.10 -4.34 -5.54
CA ASP A 161 -39.25 -3.51 -4.36
C ASP A 161 -37.94 -3.49 -3.55
N LEU A 162 -37.18 -2.41 -3.69
CA LEU A 162 -35.92 -2.22 -2.96
C LEU A 162 -36.12 -1.80 -1.49
N SER A 163 -37.35 -1.46 -1.07
CA SER A 163 -37.62 -0.93 0.28
C SER A 163 -37.40 -1.97 1.38
N GLN A 164 -37.53 -3.26 1.04
CA GLN A 164 -37.36 -4.38 1.98
C GLN A 164 -35.97 -4.99 1.94
N VAL A 165 -35.12 -4.56 1.00
CA VAL A 165 -33.79 -5.15 0.79
C VAL A 165 -32.82 -4.60 1.83
N LYS A 166 -32.08 -5.50 2.47
CA LYS A 166 -31.08 -5.16 3.50
C LYS A 166 -29.67 -5.24 2.94
N ALA A 167 -28.75 -4.51 3.56
CA ALA A 167 -27.35 -4.42 3.12
C ALA A 167 -26.68 -5.80 2.97
N LYS A 168 -26.94 -6.73 3.88
CA LYS A 168 -26.34 -8.08 3.84
C LYS A 168 -26.75 -8.92 2.63
N GLU A 169 -27.93 -8.67 2.06
CA GLU A 169 -28.43 -9.39 0.89
C GLU A 169 -27.65 -9.04 -0.39
N LEU A 170 -26.87 -7.95 -0.34
CA LEU A 170 -26.05 -7.45 -1.44
C LEU A 170 -24.61 -7.91 -1.35
N ILE A 171 -24.22 -8.46 -0.19
CA ILE A 171 -22.91 -9.06 -0.02
C ILE A 171 -22.90 -10.37 -0.80
N SER A 172 -22.04 -10.42 -1.81
CA SER A 172 -21.82 -11.66 -2.54
C SER A 172 -21.05 -12.63 -1.64
N ASN A 173 -21.55 -13.86 -1.51
CA ASN A 173 -20.79 -15.01 -1.00
C ASN A 173 -19.69 -15.41 -2.00
N GLU A 174 -18.82 -14.49 -2.39
CA GLU A 174 -17.62 -14.82 -3.16
C GLU A 174 -16.82 -15.82 -2.31
N LEU A 175 -16.48 -16.97 -2.89
CA LEU A 175 -15.72 -18.06 -2.23
C LEU A 175 -14.34 -17.61 -1.74
N ILE A 176 -13.93 -16.42 -2.15
CA ILE A 176 -12.60 -15.89 -2.05
C ILE A 176 -12.69 -14.47 -1.45
N PRO A 177 -12.02 -14.17 -0.32
CA PRO A 177 -12.09 -12.86 0.32
C PRO A 177 -11.58 -11.74 -0.60
N ASP A 178 -12.41 -10.73 -0.80
CA ASP A 178 -12.10 -9.51 -1.55
C ASP A 178 -11.70 -8.34 -0.65
N VAL A 179 -11.58 -8.60 0.65
CA VAL A 179 -11.11 -7.66 1.68
C VAL A 179 -10.07 -8.34 2.57
N GLU A 180 -9.03 -7.58 2.92
CA GLU A 180 -8.05 -7.95 3.95
C GLU A 180 -7.98 -6.87 5.03
N PHE A 181 -7.40 -7.23 6.17
CA PHE A 181 -7.29 -6.36 7.33
C PHE A 181 -5.83 -6.11 7.69
N LEU A 182 -5.55 -4.93 8.19
CA LEU A 182 -4.22 -4.52 8.64
C LEU A 182 -4.34 -3.65 9.91
N ALA A 183 -3.41 -3.84 10.84
CA ALA A 183 -3.38 -3.06 12.07
C ALA A 183 -3.11 -1.58 11.81
N ALA A 184 -3.55 -0.71 12.72
CA ALA A 184 -3.29 0.73 12.68
C ALA A 184 -1.79 1.07 12.64
N THR A 185 -0.97 0.19 13.20
CA THR A 185 0.49 0.25 13.25
C THR A 185 1.17 -0.34 12.01
N GLY A 186 0.39 -0.92 11.09
CA GLY A 186 0.88 -1.45 9.83
C GLY A 186 1.44 -0.36 8.92
N THR A 187 2.46 -0.71 8.15
CA THR A 187 3.22 0.18 7.29
C THR A 187 2.69 0.14 5.85
N VAL A 188 3.13 1.09 5.02
CA VAL A 188 2.84 1.06 3.58
C VAL A 188 3.37 -0.21 2.90
N PHE A 189 4.45 -0.81 3.39
CA PHE A 189 4.95 -2.08 2.86
C PHE A 189 4.01 -3.24 3.19
N ASP A 190 3.53 -3.31 4.43
CA ASP A 190 2.56 -4.35 4.82
C ASP A 190 1.28 -4.22 3.98
N LEU A 191 0.84 -2.99 3.71
CA LEU A 191 -0.31 -2.70 2.85
C LEU A 191 -0.09 -3.15 1.40
N GLU A 192 1.06 -2.83 0.80
CA GLU A 192 1.41 -3.23 -0.57
C GLU A 192 1.51 -4.75 -0.71
N GLU A 193 2.08 -5.43 0.28
CA GLU A 193 2.18 -6.89 0.31
C GLU A 193 0.80 -7.56 0.22
N ARG A 194 -0.25 -7.00 0.86
CA ARG A 194 -1.62 -7.53 0.78
C ARG A 194 -2.15 -7.52 -0.66
N PHE A 195 -1.97 -6.40 -1.36
CA PHE A 195 -2.41 -6.27 -2.74
C PHE A 195 -1.59 -7.17 -3.67
N GLU A 196 -0.28 -7.27 -3.47
CA GLU A 196 0.58 -8.17 -4.24
C GLU A 196 0.20 -9.64 -4.06
N LYS A 197 0.07 -10.09 -2.82
CA LYS A 197 -0.31 -11.47 -2.51
C LYS A 197 -1.64 -11.83 -3.14
N SER A 198 -2.61 -10.91 -3.10
CA SER A 198 -3.87 -11.11 -3.80
C SER A 198 -3.69 -11.26 -5.31
N LEU A 199 -2.83 -10.47 -5.95
CA LEU A 199 -2.55 -10.60 -7.39
C LEU A 199 -1.86 -11.93 -7.73
N GLU A 200 -0.92 -12.37 -6.89
CA GLU A 200 -0.23 -13.66 -7.02
C GLU A 200 -1.20 -14.86 -6.86
N GLU A 201 -2.22 -14.71 -6.03
CA GLU A 201 -3.30 -15.69 -5.81
C GLU A 201 -4.43 -15.61 -6.86
N GLU A 202 -4.26 -14.82 -7.94
CA GLU A 202 -5.30 -14.55 -8.97
C GLU A 202 -6.63 -14.05 -8.38
N ARG A 203 -6.52 -13.36 -7.25
CA ARG A 203 -7.63 -12.90 -6.44
C ARG A 203 -7.74 -11.39 -6.55
N LYS A 204 -8.97 -10.87 -6.59
CA LYS A 204 -9.22 -9.42 -6.73
C LYS A 204 -9.51 -8.78 -5.38
N LEU A 205 -8.46 -8.39 -4.65
CA LEU A 205 -8.59 -7.56 -3.45
C LEU A 205 -9.14 -6.18 -3.81
N LYS A 206 -10.33 -5.86 -3.29
CA LYS A 206 -11.02 -4.59 -3.51
C LYS A 206 -10.58 -3.53 -2.50
N ALA A 207 -10.33 -3.94 -1.25
CA ALA A 207 -9.92 -3.03 -0.20
C ALA A 207 -9.07 -3.71 0.88
N VAL A 208 -8.24 -2.91 1.54
CA VAL A 208 -7.64 -3.24 2.84
C VAL A 208 -8.27 -2.34 3.89
N ILE A 209 -8.89 -2.93 4.91
CA ILE A 209 -9.48 -2.20 6.03
C ILE A 209 -8.46 -2.13 7.16
N LEU A 210 -8.22 -0.93 7.66
CA LEU A 210 -7.41 -0.71 8.84
C LEU A 210 -8.30 -0.80 10.09
N THR A 211 -7.87 -1.58 11.06
CA THR A 211 -8.49 -1.70 12.40
C THR A 211 -7.43 -1.52 13.48
N GLU A 212 -7.81 -1.53 14.75
CA GLU A 212 -6.86 -1.26 15.85
C GLU A 212 -5.79 -2.37 15.91
N SER A 213 -6.22 -3.63 15.88
CA SER A 213 -5.32 -4.79 15.93
C SER A 213 -5.05 -5.45 14.56
N GLY A 214 -5.80 -5.07 13.52
CA GLY A 214 -5.81 -5.77 12.24
C GLY A 214 -6.80 -6.94 12.19
N GLY A 215 -7.65 -7.10 13.21
CA GLY A 215 -8.76 -8.02 13.21
C GLY A 215 -9.93 -7.56 12.34
N ALA A 216 -10.72 -8.50 11.84
CA ALA A 216 -11.91 -8.23 11.02
C ALA A 216 -13.08 -7.72 11.86
N ASP A 217 -13.24 -8.23 13.08
CA ASP A 217 -14.38 -7.94 13.97
C ASP A 217 -14.14 -6.69 14.82
N GLU A 218 -13.60 -5.67 14.18
CA GLU A 218 -13.29 -4.36 14.75
C GLU A 218 -13.82 -3.27 13.85
N LEU A 219 -14.18 -2.12 14.44
CA LEU A 219 -14.65 -0.98 13.66
C LEU A 219 -13.51 -0.43 12.79
N PRO A 220 -13.82 -0.05 11.54
CA PRO A 220 -12.80 0.40 10.61
C PRO A 220 -12.32 1.81 10.98
N ILE A 221 -11.01 1.96 11.17
CA ILE A 221 -10.37 3.28 11.39
C ILE A 221 -9.91 3.92 10.08
N GLY A 222 -9.72 3.11 9.04
CA GLY A 222 -9.32 3.56 7.71
C GLY A 222 -9.63 2.49 6.66
N ILE A 223 -9.77 2.90 5.41
CA ILE A 223 -9.90 1.98 4.28
C ILE A 223 -8.97 2.43 3.16
N VAL A 224 -8.25 1.48 2.57
CA VAL A 224 -7.37 1.70 1.43
C VAL A 224 -7.85 0.89 0.25
N THR A 225 -7.93 1.54 -0.91
CA THR A 225 -8.26 0.90 -2.18
C THR A 225 -7.09 0.95 -3.15
N THR A 226 -7.17 0.19 -4.23
CA THR A 226 -6.19 0.29 -5.33
C THR A 226 -6.08 1.71 -5.90
N TRP A 227 -7.15 2.49 -5.88
CA TRP A 227 -7.14 3.90 -6.30
C TRP A 227 -6.30 4.79 -5.40
N ASP A 228 -6.27 4.51 -4.10
CA ASP A 228 -5.51 5.31 -3.15
C ASP A 228 -4.00 5.05 -3.30
N LEU A 229 -3.60 3.81 -3.60
CA LEU A 229 -2.22 3.47 -3.96
C LEU A 229 -1.72 4.23 -5.21
N ILE A 230 -2.59 4.41 -6.21
CA ILE A 230 -2.25 5.17 -7.42
C ILE A 230 -2.06 6.67 -7.11
N LYS A 231 -2.81 7.24 -6.16
CA LYS A 231 -2.65 8.66 -5.76
C LYS A 231 -1.30 8.93 -5.09
N VAL A 232 -0.78 7.97 -4.32
CA VAL A 232 0.55 8.07 -3.69
C VAL A 232 1.64 8.19 -4.76
N ASP A 233 1.52 7.45 -5.86
CA ASP A 233 2.49 7.50 -6.97
C ASP A 233 2.49 8.85 -7.72
N ARG A 234 1.39 9.62 -7.64
CA ARG A 234 1.25 10.93 -8.31
C ARG A 234 1.72 12.09 -7.45
N ARG A 235 1.36 12.12 -6.15
CA ARG A 235 1.78 13.22 -5.24
C ARG A 235 3.30 13.37 -5.17
N ASN A 236 4.03 12.26 -5.19
CA ASN A 236 5.49 12.26 -5.12
C ASN A 236 6.20 12.62 -6.44
N ARG A 237 5.47 12.86 -7.55
CA ARG A 237 6.05 13.35 -8.82
C ARG A 237 5.95 14.87 -8.98
N ASP A 238 5.06 15.49 -8.21
CA ASP A 238 4.72 16.92 -8.32
C ASP A 238 5.41 17.77 -7.21
N ASP A 239 6.14 17.13 -6.29
CA ASP A 239 7.02 17.73 -5.27
C ASP A 239 8.51 17.53 -5.61
#